data_AF-A0A8H3R1M8-F1
#
_entry.id   AF-A0A8H3R1M8-F1
#
_cell.length_a   1.000
_cell.length_b   1.000
_cell.length_c   1.000
_cell.angle_alpha   90.00
_cell.angle_beta   90.00
_cell.angle_gamma   90.00
#
_symmetry.space_group_name_H-M   'P 1'
#
loop_
_entity.id
_entity.type
_entity.pdbx_description
1 polymer ?
#
loop_
_entity_poly.entity_id
_entity_poly.type
_entity_poly.pdbx_seq_one_letter_code
_entity_poly.pdbx_strand_id
1 'polypeptide(L)'
;MSADLLSETKDLYSLFSLTEKATPAEIKRAYYKLALQYHPDKQLSSTTEEREEKTKKFQALGFAYSILSDPKKREKYDRTGETADLPGIEDLGKDGWDTFFKELWSGIVNAKSIEEFKNKYQGTEEERKDLIEAYNNFKGDMDKIMASVPGSSADDEPRFCEVLKEAIKSKEIRSYKKFIETSNTLSMDRRKKEAEREAKEAAKMAEKVGLDNKLLGSNEEAKYGGNESKKAKTTGKGRKNKKMIEEPTEEEFQAIQEKIKAKNNKT
;
A
#
# COMPACT_ATOMS: atom_id res chain seq x y z
N MET A 1 -27.47 1.25 4.10
CA MET A 1 -27.15 0.31 2.99
C MET A 1 -25.92 -0.57 3.31
N SER A 2 -24.97 -0.12 4.15
CA SER A 2 -23.92 -0.96 4.75
C SER A 2 -24.46 -2.04 5.70
N ALA A 3 -25.54 -1.71 6.41
CA ALA A 3 -26.26 -2.64 7.30
C ALA A 3 -26.81 -3.90 6.60
N ASP A 4 -27.04 -3.87 5.28
CA ASP A 4 -27.66 -4.97 4.55
C ASP A 4 -26.68 -6.16 4.35
N LEU A 5 -25.38 -5.87 4.17
CA LEU A 5 -24.34 -6.90 4.05
C LEU A 5 -24.02 -7.55 5.41
N LEU A 6 -24.14 -6.78 6.50
CA LEU A 6 -24.06 -7.28 7.88
C LEU A 6 -25.31 -8.08 8.29
N SER A 7 -26.46 -7.80 7.66
CA SER A 7 -27.71 -8.56 7.80
C SER A 7 -27.61 -9.92 7.10
N GLU A 8 -27.00 -9.98 5.90
CA GLU A 8 -26.75 -11.23 5.18
C GLU A 8 -25.66 -12.09 5.82
N THR A 9 -24.61 -11.47 6.38
CA THR A 9 -23.53 -12.15 7.11
C THR A 9 -23.78 -12.06 8.62
N LYS A 10 -24.60 -12.99 9.14
CA LYS A 10 -24.99 -13.06 10.57
C LYS A 10 -23.82 -13.11 11.58
N ASP A 11 -22.59 -13.27 11.12
CA ASP A 11 -21.40 -13.41 11.95
C ASP A 11 -20.23 -12.54 11.44
N LEU A 12 -19.69 -11.68 12.32
CA LEU A 12 -18.53 -10.84 12.03
C LEU A 12 -17.27 -11.67 11.75
N TYR A 13 -17.13 -12.87 12.33
CA TYR A 13 -16.00 -13.75 12.07
C TYR A 13 -16.04 -14.34 10.65
N SER A 14 -17.24 -14.60 10.13
CA SER A 14 -17.44 -15.11 8.78
C SER A 14 -16.94 -14.15 7.69
N LEU A 15 -17.03 -12.84 7.91
CA LEU A 15 -16.48 -11.81 7.01
C LEU A 15 -14.96 -11.93 6.83
N PHE A 16 -14.26 -12.39 7.88
CA PHE A 16 -12.82 -12.64 7.85
C PHE A 16 -12.48 -14.08 7.48
N SER A 17 -13.48 -14.94 7.25
CA SER A 17 -13.31 -16.40 7.15
C SER A 17 -12.58 -16.99 8.35
N LEU A 18 -12.88 -16.46 9.54
CA LEU A 18 -12.29 -16.86 10.81
C LEU A 18 -13.33 -17.56 11.68
N THR A 19 -12.85 -18.22 12.73
CA THR A 19 -13.71 -18.80 13.78
C THR A 19 -13.76 -17.86 14.98
N GLU A 20 -14.76 -18.00 15.84
CA GLU A 20 -14.91 -17.24 17.09
C GLU A 20 -13.69 -17.38 18.04
N LYS A 21 -12.91 -18.46 17.87
CA LYS A 21 -11.67 -18.71 18.62
C LYS A 21 -10.45 -17.98 18.05
N ALA A 22 -10.61 -17.19 17.00
CA ALA A 22 -9.49 -16.49 16.36
C ALA A 22 -8.82 -15.54 17.34
N THR A 23 -7.49 -15.57 17.33
CA THR A 23 -6.68 -14.68 18.15
C THR A 23 -6.78 -13.24 17.63
N PRO A 24 -6.55 -12.22 18.48
CA PRO A 24 -6.52 -10.82 18.03
C PRO A 24 -5.53 -10.60 16.87
N ALA A 25 -4.41 -11.32 16.86
CA ALA A 25 -3.41 -11.26 15.79
C ALA A 25 -3.94 -11.81 14.45
N GLU A 26 -4.73 -12.89 14.45
CA GLU A 26 -5.34 -13.46 13.25
C GLU A 26 -6.43 -12.56 12.67
N ILE A 27 -7.30 -12.02 13.53
CA ILE A 27 -8.35 -11.06 13.14
C ILE A 27 -7.71 -9.83 12.49
N LYS A 28 -6.66 -9.31 13.13
CA LYS A 28 -5.86 -8.19 12.64
C LYS A 28 -5.23 -8.48 11.28
N ARG A 29 -4.58 -9.63 11.11
CA ARG A 29 -3.99 -10.05 9.81
C ARG A 29 -5.03 -10.23 8.71
N ALA A 30 -6.14 -10.89 9.00
CA ALA A 30 -7.21 -11.13 8.03
C ALA A 30 -7.83 -9.81 7.55
N TYR A 31 -8.08 -8.89 8.48
CA TYR A 31 -8.56 -7.55 8.16
C TYR A 31 -7.62 -6.84 7.18
N TYR A 32 -6.31 -6.82 7.42
CA TYR A 32 -5.38 -6.12 6.52
C TYR A 32 -5.33 -6.71 5.12
N LYS A 33 -5.36 -8.04 5.02
CA LYS A 33 -5.37 -8.71 3.73
C LYS A 33 -6.59 -8.30 2.89
N LEU A 34 -7.77 -8.31 3.51
CA LEU A 34 -9.01 -7.97 2.83
C LEU A 34 -9.16 -6.46 2.61
N ALA A 35 -8.74 -5.62 3.55
CA ALA A 35 -8.75 -4.17 3.41
C ALA A 35 -7.87 -3.71 2.24
N LEU A 36 -6.70 -4.33 2.04
CA LEU A 36 -5.84 -4.04 0.89
C LEU A 36 -6.46 -4.50 -0.44
N GLN A 37 -7.21 -5.60 -0.43
CA GLN A 37 -7.90 -6.14 -1.60
C GLN A 37 -9.08 -5.26 -2.04
N TYR A 38 -9.86 -4.75 -1.08
CA TYR A 38 -11.06 -3.95 -1.34
C TYR A 38 -10.83 -2.43 -1.24
N HIS A 39 -9.57 -1.98 -1.13
CA HIS A 39 -9.24 -0.56 -1.03
C HIS A 39 -9.71 0.23 -2.28
N PRO A 40 -10.37 1.39 -2.12
CA PRO A 40 -10.97 2.14 -3.24
C PRO A 40 -9.95 2.58 -4.30
N ASP A 41 -8.71 2.85 -3.89
CA ASP A 41 -7.59 3.19 -4.80
C ASP A 41 -7.28 2.06 -5.80
N LYS A 42 -7.39 0.79 -5.38
CA LYS A 42 -7.16 -0.35 -6.28
C LYS A 42 -8.33 -0.63 -7.21
N GLN A 43 -9.46 0.08 -7.05
CA GLN A 43 -10.68 -0.10 -7.84
C GLN A 43 -10.93 1.04 -8.82
N LEU A 44 -9.92 1.87 -9.11
CA LEU A 44 -10.00 2.95 -10.11
C LEU A 44 -10.28 2.41 -11.54
N SER A 45 -9.96 1.14 -11.82
CA SER A 45 -10.18 0.48 -13.11
C SER A 45 -11.43 -0.42 -13.17
N SER A 46 -12.19 -0.57 -12.08
CA SER A 46 -13.41 -1.41 -12.04
C SER A 46 -14.65 -0.65 -12.49
N THR A 47 -15.69 -1.39 -12.89
CA THR A 47 -16.99 -0.81 -13.23
C THR A 47 -17.62 -0.11 -12.02
N THR A 48 -18.56 0.81 -12.26
CA THR A 48 -19.23 1.58 -11.20
C THR A 48 -19.91 0.67 -10.18
N GLU A 49 -20.59 -0.38 -10.65
CA GLU A 49 -21.29 -1.37 -9.82
C GLU A 49 -20.30 -2.17 -8.95
N GLU A 50 -19.21 -2.68 -9.52
CA GLU A 50 -18.19 -3.40 -8.77
C GLU A 50 -17.48 -2.50 -7.74
N ARG A 51 -17.27 -1.22 -8.04
CA ARG A 51 -16.71 -0.26 -7.09
C ARG A 51 -17.62 -0.08 -5.89
N GLU A 52 -18.92 0.04 -6.10
CA GLU A 52 -19.90 0.17 -5.03
C GLU A 52 -19.94 -1.09 -4.15
N GLU A 53 -19.96 -2.28 -4.74
CA GLU A 53 -19.91 -3.54 -4.00
C GLU A 53 -18.63 -3.68 -3.16
N LYS A 54 -17.47 -3.38 -3.74
CA LYS A 54 -16.18 -3.46 -3.03
C LYS A 54 -16.09 -2.40 -1.93
N THR A 55 -16.67 -1.22 -2.14
CA THR A 55 -16.76 -0.18 -1.11
C THR A 55 -17.64 -0.64 0.06
N LYS A 56 -18.79 -1.28 -0.22
CA LYS A 56 -19.65 -1.87 0.82
C LYS A 56 -18.94 -2.96 1.60
N LYS A 57 -18.23 -3.86 0.91
CA LYS A 57 -17.39 -4.90 1.55
C LYS A 57 -16.31 -4.30 2.43
N PHE A 58 -15.63 -3.26 1.94
CA PHE A 58 -14.60 -2.55 2.72
C PHE A 58 -15.16 -1.90 3.99
N GLN A 59 -16.34 -1.27 3.90
CA GLN A 59 -17.04 -0.70 5.06
C GLN A 59 -17.44 -1.78 6.06
N ALA A 60 -18.02 -2.89 5.60
CA ALA A 60 -18.39 -4.02 6.47
C ALA A 60 -17.17 -4.62 7.19
N LEU A 61 -16.04 -4.77 6.50
CA LEU A 61 -14.78 -5.23 7.10
C LEU A 61 -14.28 -4.26 8.16
N GLY A 62 -14.34 -2.95 7.89
CA GLY A 62 -13.95 -1.92 8.85
C GLY A 62 -14.79 -1.98 10.12
N PHE A 63 -16.12 -2.08 9.95
CA PHE A 63 -17.05 -2.22 11.05
C PHE A 63 -16.75 -3.47 11.89
N ALA A 64 -16.64 -4.63 11.24
CA ALA A 64 -16.34 -5.90 11.92
C ALA A 64 -15.03 -5.83 12.70
N TYR A 65 -13.98 -5.26 12.11
CA TYR A 65 -12.70 -5.10 12.78
C TYR A 65 -12.78 -4.10 13.95
N SER A 66 -13.56 -3.01 13.85
CA SER A 66 -13.74 -2.06 14.95
C SER A 66 -14.38 -2.66 16.21
N ILE A 67 -15.15 -3.73 16.03
CA ILE A 67 -15.78 -4.49 17.12
C ILE A 67 -14.85 -5.60 17.61
N LEU A 68 -14.31 -6.41 16.70
CA LEU A 68 -13.51 -7.58 17.06
C LEU A 68 -12.09 -7.26 17.55
N SER A 69 -11.57 -6.07 17.23
CA SER A 69 -10.22 -5.64 17.66
C SER A 69 -10.18 -5.12 19.11
N ASP A 70 -11.29 -4.56 19.61
CA ASP A 70 -11.40 -4.10 21.00
C ASP A 70 -11.89 -5.26 21.89
N PRO A 71 -11.11 -5.71 22.88
CA PRO A 71 -11.49 -6.81 23.75
C PRO A 71 -12.86 -6.62 24.42
N LYS A 72 -13.23 -5.38 24.80
CA LYS A 72 -14.52 -5.10 25.46
C LYS A 72 -15.69 -5.19 24.49
N LYS A 73 -15.51 -4.70 23.26
CA LYS A 73 -16.54 -4.77 22.23
C LYS A 73 -16.71 -6.19 21.71
N ARG A 74 -15.60 -6.91 21.54
CA ARG A 74 -15.59 -8.34 21.21
C ARG A 74 -16.31 -9.16 22.27
N GLU A 75 -16.00 -8.97 23.55
CA GLU A 75 -16.69 -9.71 24.63
C GLU A 75 -18.20 -9.42 24.64
N LYS A 76 -18.60 -8.16 24.42
CA LYS A 76 -20.03 -7.81 24.30
C LYS A 76 -20.66 -8.51 23.10
N TYR A 77 -20.02 -8.49 21.94
CA TYR A 77 -20.47 -9.17 20.73
C TYR A 77 -20.56 -10.69 20.90
N ASP A 78 -19.53 -11.32 21.46
CA ASP A 78 -19.49 -12.77 21.72
C ASP A 78 -20.58 -13.20 22.71
N ARG A 79 -21.04 -12.30 23.59
CA ARG A 79 -22.11 -12.56 24.56
C ARG A 79 -23.52 -12.29 24.02
N THR A 80 -23.72 -11.22 23.25
CA THR A 80 -25.06 -10.79 22.81
C THR A 80 -25.37 -11.19 21.37
N GLY A 81 -24.36 -11.45 20.54
CA GLY A 81 -24.50 -11.61 19.09
C GLY A 81 -24.97 -10.34 18.36
N GLU A 82 -25.15 -9.24 19.09
CA GLU A 82 -25.75 -8.00 18.60
C GLU A 82 -24.68 -6.92 18.42
N THR A 83 -24.72 -6.26 17.27
CA THR A 83 -23.80 -5.18 16.88
C THR A 83 -24.43 -3.79 16.92
N ALA A 84 -25.75 -3.70 17.08
CA ALA A 84 -26.52 -2.44 17.03
C ALA A 84 -26.18 -1.47 18.18
N ASP A 85 -25.88 -1.98 19.36
CA ASP A 85 -25.56 -1.19 20.56
C ASP A 85 -24.06 -0.97 20.76
N LEU A 86 -23.25 -1.23 19.74
CA LEU A 86 -21.80 -1.04 19.80
C LEU A 86 -21.43 0.19 18.97
N PRO A 87 -20.79 1.22 19.55
CA PRO A 87 -20.32 2.37 18.78
C PRO A 87 -19.26 1.90 17.77
N GLY A 88 -19.65 1.89 16.50
CA GLY A 88 -18.84 1.50 15.35
C GLY A 88 -18.28 2.72 14.59
N ILE A 89 -17.52 2.47 13.53
CA ILE A 89 -16.90 3.54 12.72
C ILE A 89 -17.95 4.44 12.03
N GLU A 90 -19.15 3.91 11.78
CA GLU A 90 -20.26 4.66 11.19
C GLU A 90 -20.73 5.84 12.05
N ASP A 91 -20.51 5.79 13.36
CA ASP A 91 -20.93 6.81 14.33
C ASP A 91 -19.91 7.96 14.48
N LEU A 92 -18.72 7.83 13.87
CA LEU A 92 -17.61 8.78 13.98
C LEU A 92 -17.62 9.89 12.91
N GLY A 93 -18.72 10.03 12.14
CA GLY A 93 -18.85 11.05 11.10
C GLY A 93 -17.92 10.84 9.89
N LYS A 94 -17.92 11.80 8.96
CA LYS A 94 -17.15 11.71 7.69
C LYS A 94 -15.63 11.55 7.89
N ASP A 95 -15.12 12.05 9.02
CA ASP A 95 -13.69 12.04 9.36
C ASP A 95 -13.29 10.83 10.25
N GLY A 96 -14.27 10.05 10.72
CA GLY A 96 -14.07 8.89 11.58
C GLY A 96 -13.32 7.75 10.92
N TRP A 97 -13.59 7.53 9.63
CA TRP A 97 -12.90 6.53 8.84
C TRP A 97 -11.43 6.91 8.62
N ASP A 98 -11.15 8.16 8.28
CA ASP A 98 -9.78 8.65 8.02
C ASP A 98 -8.92 8.59 9.29
N THR A 99 -9.46 9.00 10.44
CA THR A 99 -8.78 8.93 11.74
C THR A 99 -8.52 7.49 12.17
N PHE A 100 -9.53 6.62 12.08
CA PHE A 100 -9.40 5.19 12.38
C PHE A 100 -8.31 4.52 11.52
N PHE A 101 -8.31 4.76 10.21
CA PHE A 101 -7.32 4.19 9.31
C PHE A 101 -5.92 4.76 9.55
N LYS A 102 -5.80 6.06 9.83
CA LYS A 102 -4.52 6.67 10.19
C LYS A 102 -3.91 5.99 11.41
N GLU A 103 -4.68 5.84 12.48
CA GLU A 103 -4.21 5.16 13.70
C GLU A 103 -3.86 3.69 13.43
N LEU A 104 -4.71 3.02 12.65
CA LEU A 104 -4.54 1.60 12.38
C LEU A 104 -3.31 1.27 11.53
N TRP A 105 -3.06 2.02 10.45
CA TRP A 105 -1.96 1.75 9.51
C TRP A 105 -0.64 2.39 9.93
N SER A 106 -0.66 3.53 10.64
CA SER A 106 0.56 4.17 11.15
C SER A 106 1.32 3.31 12.15
N GLY A 107 0.62 2.46 12.91
CA GLY A 107 1.24 1.54 13.86
C GLY A 107 1.91 0.32 13.22
N ILE A 108 1.70 0.04 11.92
CA ILE A 108 1.97 -1.28 11.34
C ILE A 108 2.92 -1.24 10.18
N VAL A 109 2.76 -0.24 9.30
CA VAL A 109 3.67 -0.01 8.19
C VAL A 109 4.27 1.37 8.41
N ASN A 110 5.14 1.44 9.41
CA ASN A 110 6.00 2.59 9.63
C ASN A 110 7.42 2.28 9.12
N ALA A 111 8.22 3.33 8.93
CA ALA A 111 9.59 3.21 8.46
C ALA A 111 10.40 2.19 9.29
N LYS A 112 10.23 2.20 10.63
CA LYS A 112 10.91 1.27 11.53
C LYS A 112 10.49 -0.19 11.30
N SER A 113 9.20 -0.46 11.14
CA SER A 113 8.68 -1.81 10.90
C SER A 113 9.09 -2.39 9.55
N ILE A 114 9.23 -1.54 8.52
CA ILE A 114 9.74 -1.94 7.20
C ILE A 114 11.23 -2.28 7.32
N GLU A 115 12.00 -1.48 8.06
CA GLU A 115 13.42 -1.72 8.29
C GLU A 115 13.68 -2.96 9.16
N GLU A 116 12.90 -3.15 10.22
CA GLU A 116 12.91 -4.37 11.05
C GLU A 116 12.55 -5.61 10.22
N PHE A 117 11.53 -5.52 9.36
CA PHE A 117 11.19 -6.61 8.43
C PHE A 117 12.34 -6.90 7.48
N LYS A 118 12.93 -5.87 6.86
CA LYS A 118 14.07 -6.01 5.95
C LYS A 118 15.24 -6.72 6.65
N ASN A 119 15.61 -6.28 7.84
CA ASN A 119 16.71 -6.87 8.61
C ASN A 119 16.45 -8.33 9.01
N LYS A 120 15.19 -8.69 9.28
CA LYS A 120 14.82 -10.07 9.63
C LYS A 120 14.76 -10.98 8.41
N TYR A 121 14.35 -10.46 7.25
CA TYR A 121 14.17 -11.23 6.02
C TYR A 121 15.49 -11.45 5.27
N GLN A 122 16.34 -10.43 5.21
CA GLN A 122 17.59 -10.48 4.46
C GLN A 122 18.57 -11.51 5.03
N GLY A 123 19.09 -12.36 4.16
CA GLY A 123 20.08 -13.40 4.47
C GLY A 123 19.46 -14.68 5.02
N THR A 124 18.14 -14.79 5.10
CA THR A 124 17.46 -15.99 5.58
C THR A 124 17.24 -17.02 4.48
N GLU A 125 16.98 -18.26 4.89
CA GLU A 125 16.53 -19.35 4.01
C GLU A 125 15.21 -19.01 3.28
N GLU A 126 14.35 -18.18 3.88
CA GLU A 126 13.09 -17.74 3.26
C GLU A 126 13.37 -16.88 2.03
N GLU A 127 14.26 -15.89 2.16
CA GLU A 127 14.68 -15.07 1.02
C GLU A 127 15.35 -15.90 -0.07
N ARG A 128 16.17 -16.89 0.31
CA ARG A 128 16.78 -17.82 -0.65
C ARG A 128 15.72 -18.59 -1.45
N LYS A 129 14.68 -19.08 -0.78
CA LYS A 129 13.56 -19.79 -1.43
C LYS A 129 12.78 -18.87 -2.35
N ASP A 130 12.45 -17.67 -1.90
CA ASP A 130 11.72 -16.67 -2.69
C ASP A 130 12.53 -16.26 -3.93
N LEU A 131 13.85 -16.10 -3.81
CA LEU A 131 14.75 -15.85 -4.94
C LEU A 131 14.74 -16.98 -5.95
N ILE A 132 14.79 -18.23 -5.49
CA ILE A 132 14.75 -19.42 -6.35
C ILE A 132 13.38 -19.54 -7.05
N GLU A 133 12.30 -19.29 -6.33
CA GLU A 133 10.96 -19.30 -6.89
C GLU A 133 10.80 -18.20 -7.95
N ALA A 134 11.20 -16.97 -7.64
CA ALA A 134 11.20 -15.86 -8.60
C ALA A 134 12.10 -16.17 -9.80
N TYR A 135 13.27 -16.79 -9.58
CA TYR A 135 14.17 -17.19 -10.65
C TYR A 135 13.54 -18.18 -11.63
N ASN A 136 12.83 -19.18 -11.11
CA ASN A 136 12.11 -20.15 -11.92
C ASN A 136 10.92 -19.51 -12.66
N ASN A 137 10.14 -18.67 -11.97
CA ASN A 137 8.98 -17.99 -12.52
C ASN A 137 9.36 -17.03 -13.67
N PHE A 138 10.48 -16.32 -13.53
CA PHE A 138 10.94 -15.33 -14.52
C PHE A 138 12.06 -15.83 -15.42
N LYS A 139 12.42 -17.11 -15.35
CA LYS A 139 13.47 -17.74 -16.18
C LYS A 139 14.82 -16.99 -16.10
N GLY A 140 15.20 -16.58 -14.90
CA GLY A 140 16.45 -15.88 -14.61
C GLY A 140 16.52 -14.41 -15.05
N ASP A 141 15.39 -13.76 -15.29
CA ASP A 141 15.33 -12.32 -15.61
C ASP A 141 15.49 -11.47 -14.33
N MET A 142 16.70 -10.91 -14.11
CA MET A 142 17.02 -10.19 -12.88
C MET A 142 16.15 -8.93 -12.68
N ASP A 143 15.75 -8.25 -13.75
CA ASP A 143 14.89 -7.05 -13.63
C ASP A 143 13.55 -7.41 -12.98
N LYS A 144 12.98 -8.58 -13.34
CA LYS A 144 11.70 -9.07 -12.78
C LYS A 144 11.86 -9.70 -11.40
N ILE A 145 12.96 -10.39 -11.17
CA ILE A 145 13.28 -10.99 -9.87
C ILE A 145 13.41 -9.87 -8.84
N MET A 146 14.18 -8.81 -9.15
CA MET A 146 14.32 -7.64 -8.29
C MET A 146 12.96 -7.02 -7.98
N ALA A 147 12.06 -6.88 -8.97
CA ALA A 147 10.74 -6.31 -8.73
C ALA A 147 9.79 -7.20 -7.89
N SER A 148 10.05 -8.50 -7.81
CA SER A 148 9.16 -9.47 -7.15
C SER A 148 9.58 -9.81 -5.73
N VAL A 149 10.87 -9.71 -5.40
CA VAL A 149 11.39 -10.08 -4.08
C VAL A 149 11.14 -8.94 -3.09
N PRO A 150 10.50 -9.19 -1.93
CA PRO A 150 10.26 -8.14 -0.93
C PRO A 150 11.55 -7.51 -0.41
N GLY A 151 11.55 -6.19 -0.22
CA GLY A 151 12.68 -5.47 0.37
C GLY A 151 13.95 -5.45 -0.48
N SER A 152 13.86 -5.83 -1.74
CA SER A 152 14.94 -5.76 -2.72
C SER A 152 15.26 -4.30 -3.04
N SER A 153 16.53 -3.92 -2.85
CA SER A 153 17.05 -2.65 -3.33
C SER A 153 18.14 -2.89 -4.38
N ALA A 154 18.42 -1.90 -5.22
CA ALA A 154 19.49 -2.02 -6.21
C ALA A 154 20.87 -2.35 -5.59
N ASP A 155 21.06 -2.05 -4.30
CA ASP A 155 22.29 -2.40 -3.57
C ASP A 155 22.35 -3.88 -3.12
N ASP A 156 21.21 -4.57 -3.05
CA ASP A 156 21.15 -5.99 -2.65
C ASP A 156 21.44 -6.95 -3.82
N GLU A 157 21.39 -6.45 -5.04
CA GLU A 157 21.53 -7.23 -6.26
C GLU A 157 22.82 -8.09 -6.34
N PRO A 158 24.02 -7.61 -5.93
CA PRO A 158 25.23 -8.42 -5.93
C PRO A 158 25.08 -9.69 -5.07
N ARG A 159 24.44 -9.57 -3.91
CA ARG A 159 24.19 -10.68 -2.98
C ARG A 159 23.24 -11.70 -3.59
N PHE A 160 22.18 -11.25 -4.25
CA PHE A 160 21.25 -12.15 -4.95
C PHE A 160 21.92 -12.90 -6.08
N CYS A 161 22.79 -12.22 -6.84
CA CYS A 161 23.56 -12.87 -7.90
C CYS A 161 24.49 -13.96 -7.35
N GLU A 162 25.11 -13.75 -6.20
CA GLU A 162 25.95 -14.77 -5.53
C GLU A 162 25.14 -15.99 -5.11
N VAL A 163 24.02 -15.78 -4.42
CA VAL A 163 23.10 -16.86 -3.98
C VAL A 163 22.62 -17.68 -5.18
N LEU A 164 22.22 -17.02 -6.27
CA LEU A 164 21.76 -17.70 -7.49
C LEU A 164 22.90 -18.44 -8.21
N LYS A 165 24.11 -17.87 -8.26
CA LYS A 165 25.29 -18.55 -8.82
C LYS A 165 25.64 -19.80 -8.01
N GLU A 166 25.53 -19.75 -6.68
CA GLU A 166 25.73 -20.91 -5.81
C GLU A 166 24.65 -21.98 -6.03
N ALA A 167 23.38 -21.58 -6.17
CA ALA A 167 22.27 -22.48 -6.48
C ALA A 167 22.44 -23.16 -7.87
N ILE A 168 22.97 -22.43 -8.86
CA ILE A 168 23.33 -23.01 -10.17
C ILE A 168 24.50 -23.99 -10.03
N LYS A 169 25.52 -23.64 -9.25
CA LYS A 169 26.71 -24.48 -9.02
C LYS A 169 26.37 -25.79 -8.30
N SER A 170 25.48 -25.72 -7.32
CA SER A 170 24.94 -26.88 -6.58
C SER A 170 23.95 -27.71 -7.39
N LYS A 171 23.61 -27.28 -8.62
CA LYS A 171 22.63 -27.92 -9.52
C LYS A 171 21.19 -27.96 -8.97
N GLU A 172 20.87 -27.09 -8.01
CA GLU A 172 19.51 -26.94 -7.48
C GLU A 172 18.61 -26.22 -8.49
N ILE A 173 19.16 -25.26 -9.25
CA ILE A 173 18.46 -24.54 -10.32
C ILE A 173 19.22 -24.63 -11.65
N ARG A 174 18.48 -24.54 -12.76
CA ARG A 174 19.04 -24.56 -14.11
C ARG A 174 19.51 -23.16 -14.50
N SER A 175 20.69 -23.04 -15.11
CA SER A 175 21.15 -21.76 -15.64
C SER A 175 20.33 -21.32 -16.86
N TYR A 176 19.71 -20.15 -16.80
CA TYR A 176 19.04 -19.52 -17.96
C TYR A 176 19.94 -18.50 -18.66
N LYS A 177 19.79 -18.37 -19.99
CA LYS A 177 20.52 -17.39 -20.82
C LYS A 177 20.31 -15.95 -20.34
N LYS A 178 19.07 -15.60 -20.00
CA LYS A 178 18.69 -14.28 -19.48
C LYS A 178 19.43 -13.90 -18.21
N PHE A 179 19.74 -14.86 -17.34
CA PHE A 179 20.48 -14.58 -16.12
C PHE A 179 21.90 -14.11 -16.44
N ILE A 180 22.58 -14.75 -17.38
CA ILE A 180 23.93 -14.35 -17.81
C ILE A 180 23.89 -12.96 -18.44
N GLU A 181 22.86 -12.67 -19.24
CA GLU A 181 22.68 -11.38 -19.90
C GLU A 181 22.34 -10.25 -18.91
N THR A 182 21.63 -10.54 -17.82
CA THR A 182 21.12 -9.51 -16.90
C THR A 182 21.89 -9.40 -15.58
N SER A 183 22.73 -10.37 -15.22
CA SER A 183 23.56 -10.36 -13.98
C SER A 183 24.94 -9.72 -14.16
N ASN A 184 25.20 -9.09 -15.31
CA ASN A 184 26.48 -8.43 -15.57
C ASN A 184 26.57 -7.05 -14.89
N THR A 185 27.79 -6.53 -14.76
CA THR A 185 28.07 -5.25 -14.07
C THR A 185 27.39 -4.04 -14.71
N LEU A 186 27.25 -4.02 -16.03
CA LEU A 186 26.59 -2.92 -16.74
C LEU A 186 25.09 -2.88 -16.47
N SER A 187 24.44 -4.04 -16.42
CA SER A 187 23.03 -4.18 -16.09
C SER A 187 22.75 -3.79 -14.63
N MET A 188 23.65 -4.18 -13.71
CA MET A 188 23.56 -3.77 -12.30
C MET A 188 23.72 -2.25 -12.14
N ASP A 189 24.71 -1.65 -12.80
CA ASP A 189 24.93 -0.20 -12.77
C ASP A 189 23.75 0.57 -13.39
N ARG A 190 23.14 0.04 -14.45
CA ARG A 190 21.91 0.60 -15.04
C ARG A 190 20.78 0.64 -14.00
N ARG A 191 20.51 -0.47 -13.32
CA ARG A 191 19.46 -0.56 -12.29
C ARG A 191 19.73 0.36 -11.11
N LYS A 192 20.99 0.47 -10.68
CA LYS A 192 21.40 1.41 -9.63
C LYS A 192 21.12 2.86 -10.02
N LYS A 193 21.52 3.28 -11.22
CA LYS A 193 21.26 4.65 -11.73
C LYS A 193 19.77 4.93 -11.89
N GLU A 194 19.00 3.94 -12.33
CA GLU A 194 17.54 4.05 -12.45
C GLU A 194 16.88 4.24 -11.07
N ALA A 195 17.24 3.42 -10.08
CA ALA A 195 16.76 3.55 -8.72
C ALA A 195 17.12 4.92 -8.10
N GLU A 196 18.32 5.44 -8.35
CA GLU A 196 18.72 6.78 -7.91
C GLU A 196 17.90 7.89 -8.58
N ARG A 197 17.56 7.73 -9.87
CA ARG A 197 16.72 8.67 -10.61
C ARG A 197 15.30 8.66 -10.05
N GLU A 198 14.72 7.48 -9.85
CA GLU A 198 13.39 7.31 -9.25
C GLU A 198 13.34 7.88 -7.83
N ALA A 199 14.38 7.66 -7.01
CA ALA A 199 14.47 8.24 -5.67
C ALA A 199 14.49 9.77 -5.70
N LYS A 200 15.21 10.38 -6.67
CA LYS A 200 15.22 11.83 -6.88
C LYS A 200 13.87 12.36 -7.36
N GLU A 201 13.20 11.64 -8.25
CA GLU A 201 11.86 12.00 -8.74
C GLU A 201 10.81 11.89 -7.62
N ALA A 202 10.87 10.83 -6.82
CA ALA A 202 10.03 10.64 -5.64
C ALA A 202 10.25 11.74 -4.60
N ALA A 203 11.50 12.12 -4.34
CA ALA A 203 11.83 13.22 -3.43
C ALA A 203 11.25 14.56 -3.92
N LYS A 204 11.38 14.87 -5.21
CA LYS A 204 10.77 16.07 -5.82
C LYS A 204 9.24 16.05 -5.76
N MET A 205 8.61 14.89 -5.97
CA MET A 205 7.17 14.76 -5.82
C MET A 205 6.73 14.93 -4.37
N ALA A 206 7.47 14.35 -3.41
CA ALA A 206 7.20 14.53 -1.98
C ALA A 206 7.29 16.02 -1.57
N GLU A 207 8.31 16.73 -2.06
CA GLU A 207 8.46 18.19 -1.88
C GLU A 207 7.26 18.94 -2.48
N LYS A 208 6.85 18.61 -3.72
CA LYS A 208 5.71 19.25 -4.39
C LYS A 208 4.38 19.03 -3.64
N VAL A 209 4.22 17.88 -2.99
CA VAL A 209 3.02 17.52 -2.22
C VAL A 209 3.10 18.03 -0.77
N GLY A 210 4.22 18.65 -0.36
CA GLY A 210 4.43 19.13 1.03
C GLY A 210 4.56 17.99 2.04
N LEU A 211 5.04 16.84 1.57
CA LEU A 211 5.22 15.60 2.33
C LEU A 211 6.68 15.40 2.78
N ASP A 212 7.57 16.28 2.34
CA ASP A 212 9.00 16.33 2.61
C ASP A 212 9.32 16.31 4.11
N ASN A 213 8.74 17.22 4.89
CA ASN A 213 8.95 17.32 6.34
C ASN A 213 8.29 16.17 7.12
N LYS A 214 7.40 15.43 6.46
CA LYS A 214 6.52 14.43 7.05
C LYS A 214 7.05 13.01 6.93
N LEU A 215 7.79 12.76 5.85
CA LEU A 215 8.43 11.48 5.55
C LEU A 215 9.89 11.43 6.04
N LEU A 216 10.60 12.57 6.03
CA LEU A 216 12.03 12.65 6.39
C LEU A 216 12.28 13.09 7.84
N GLY A 217 11.26 13.03 8.70
CA GLY A 217 11.35 13.45 10.10
C GLY A 217 12.41 12.69 10.89
N SER A 218 13.53 13.36 11.15
CA SER A 218 14.48 13.09 12.22
C SER A 218 13.75 12.86 13.55
N ASN A 219 14.05 11.75 14.23
CA ASN A 219 13.69 11.39 15.61
C ASN A 219 12.43 12.08 16.20
N GLU A 220 11.43 11.24 16.45
CA GLU A 220 10.11 11.51 17.05
C GLU A 220 9.01 11.92 16.06
N GLU A 221 8.10 10.97 15.82
CA GLU A 221 6.78 11.15 15.21
C GLU A 221 6.73 11.76 13.79
N ALA A 222 7.11 10.96 12.78
CA ALA A 222 6.74 11.21 11.38
C ALA A 222 5.21 11.12 11.19
N LYS A 223 4.49 12.20 11.54
CA LYS A 223 3.03 12.30 11.44
C LYS A 223 2.60 12.68 10.03
N TYR A 224 2.15 11.69 9.25
CA TYR A 224 0.77 11.53 8.76
C TYR A 224 -0.27 12.70 8.62
N GLY A 225 -0.08 13.97 9.03
CA GLY A 225 -1.05 15.08 8.80
C GLY A 225 -0.64 16.18 7.80
N GLY A 226 -1.43 16.36 6.73
CA GLY A 226 -1.64 17.70 6.15
C GLY A 226 -2.86 18.26 6.87
N ASN A 227 -2.71 19.40 7.55
CA ASN A 227 -3.79 20.00 8.32
C ASN A 227 -4.14 21.36 7.70
N GLU A 228 -5.07 21.37 6.75
CA GLU A 228 -5.82 22.59 6.45
C GLU A 228 -6.75 22.86 7.63
N SER A 229 -6.34 23.77 8.50
CA SER A 229 -7.17 24.83 9.10
C SER A 229 -6.55 25.34 10.40
N LYS A 230 -5.73 26.39 10.29
CA LYS A 230 -5.53 27.33 11.40
C LYS A 230 -5.62 28.76 10.89
N LYS A 231 -6.74 29.42 11.19
CA LYS A 231 -6.86 30.89 11.20
C LYS A 231 -5.76 31.43 12.12
N ALA A 232 -4.84 32.22 11.57
CA ALA A 232 -3.94 33.06 12.34
C ALA A 232 -4.14 34.52 11.93
N LYS A 233 -4.70 35.32 12.85
CA LYS A 233 -4.48 36.78 12.87
C LYS A 233 -3.07 36.99 13.41
N THR A 234 -2.19 37.66 12.64
CA THR A 234 -1.34 38.80 13.05
C THR A 234 -0.36 39.18 11.93
N THR A 235 -0.59 40.36 11.36
CA THR A 235 0.36 41.41 10.91
C THR A 235 1.75 41.02 10.38
N GLY A 236 2.04 41.33 9.10
CA GLY A 236 3.41 41.49 8.60
C GLY A 236 3.51 41.49 7.07
N LYS A 237 4.15 42.51 6.49
CA LYS A 237 4.13 42.91 5.07
C LYS A 237 4.81 41.93 4.09
N GLY A 238 4.09 41.60 3.00
CA GLY A 238 4.52 41.88 1.61
C GLY A 238 5.31 40.83 0.82
N ARG A 239 4.67 40.14 -0.13
CA ARG A 239 4.82 40.32 -1.60
C ARG A 239 3.93 39.34 -2.38
N LYS A 240 3.45 39.83 -3.52
CA LYS A 240 2.33 39.33 -4.33
C LYS A 240 2.72 38.23 -5.32
N ASN A 241 1.78 37.31 -5.53
CA ASN A 241 1.40 36.56 -6.74
C ASN A 241 1.27 35.05 -6.54
N LYS A 242 0.18 34.64 -5.90
CA LYS A 242 -0.39 33.29 -6.01
C LYS A 242 -1.21 33.26 -7.31
N LYS A 243 -0.64 32.80 -8.42
CA LYS A 243 -1.48 32.35 -9.55
C LYS A 243 -2.17 31.07 -9.06
N MET A 244 -3.44 31.19 -8.73
CA MET A 244 -4.32 30.03 -8.62
C MET A 244 -4.30 29.35 -9.98
N ILE A 245 -3.97 28.07 -10.01
CA ILE A 245 -4.17 27.24 -11.19
C ILE A 245 -5.68 27.02 -11.21
N GLU A 246 -6.38 27.78 -12.04
CA GLU A 246 -7.78 27.49 -12.35
C GLU A 246 -7.83 26.14 -13.06
N GLU A 247 -8.69 25.26 -12.56
CA GLU A 247 -8.94 23.97 -13.19
C GLU A 247 -9.47 24.24 -14.62
N PRO A 248 -8.97 23.52 -15.63
CA PRO A 248 -9.41 23.69 -17.00
C PRO A 248 -10.91 23.43 -17.08
N THR A 249 -11.62 24.26 -17.85
CA THR A 249 -13.07 24.12 -17.99
C THR A 249 -13.40 22.79 -18.66
N GLU A 250 -14.61 22.28 -18.44
CA GLU A 250 -15.07 21.00 -19.01
C GLU A 250 -14.87 20.95 -20.54
N GLU A 251 -15.04 22.10 -21.22
CA GLU A 251 -14.80 22.23 -22.65
C GLU A 251 -13.33 22.04 -23.06
N GLU A 252 -12.39 22.55 -22.24
CA GLU A 252 -10.96 22.37 -22.45
C GLU A 252 -10.52 20.92 -22.20
N PHE A 253 -11.13 20.24 -21.22
CA PHE A 253 -10.88 18.83 -20.93
C PHE A 253 -11.39 17.92 -22.06
N GLN A 254 -12.60 18.17 -22.58
CA GLN A 254 -13.14 17.46 -23.74
C GLN A 254 -12.25 17.65 -24.98
N ALA A 255 -11.75 18.86 -25.24
CA ALA A 255 -10.87 19.14 -26.37
C ALA A 255 -9.51 18.41 -26.28
N ILE A 256 -8.98 18.22 -25.06
CA ILE A 256 -7.76 17.44 -24.83
C ILE A 256 -8.01 15.95 -25.07
N GLN A 257 -9.15 15.42 -24.61
CA GLN A 257 -9.57 14.03 -24.85
C GLN A 257 -9.74 13.74 -26.35
N GLU A 258 -10.36 14.64 -27.11
CA GLU A 258 -10.52 14.49 -28.56
C GLU A 258 -9.20 14.54 -29.31
N LYS A 259 -8.27 15.42 -28.90
CA LYS A 259 -6.92 15.48 -29.49
C LYS A 259 -6.13 14.20 -29.25
N ILE A 260 -6.28 13.56 -28.09
CA ILE A 260 -5.63 12.28 -27.78
C ILE A 260 -6.23 11.15 -28.65
N LYS A 261 -7.56 11.12 -28.80
CA LYS A 261 -8.25 10.14 -29.68
C LYS A 261 -7.87 10.32 -31.15
N ALA A 262 -7.77 11.55 -31.64
CA ALA A 262 -7.36 11.84 -33.01
C ALA A 262 -5.89 11.46 -33.30
N LYS A 263 -5.03 11.48 -32.28
CA LYS A 263 -3.61 11.08 -32.40
C LYS A 263 -3.44 9.56 -32.46
N ASN A 264 -4.33 8.80 -31.82
CA ASN A 264 -4.33 7.34 -31.82
C ASN A 264 -4.98 6.71 -33.06
N ASN A 265 -5.77 7.47 -33.84
CA ASN A 265 -6.40 7.01 -35.08
C ASN A 265 -5.59 7.33 -36.35
N LYS A 266 -4.34 7.77 -36.20
CA LYS A 266 -3.46 8.11 -37.33
C LYS A 266 -2.17 7.29 -37.38
N THR A 267 -2.16 6.12 -36.75
CA THR A 267 -1.11 5.09 -36.85
C THR A 267 -1.80 3.75 -37.08
#